data_AF-A0A8T4ZIK6-F1
#
_entry.id   AF-A0A8T4ZIK6-F1
#
_cell.length_a   1.000
_cell.length_b   1.000
_cell.length_c   1.000
_cell.angle_alpha   90.00
_cell.angle_beta   90.00
_cell.angle_gamma   90.00
#
_symmetry.space_group_name_H-M   'P 1'
#
loop_
_entity.id
_entity.type
_entity.pdbx_description
1 polymer ?
#
loop_
_entity_poly.entity_id
_entity_poly.type
_entity_poly.pdbx_seq_one_letter_code
_entity_poly.pdbx_strand_id
1 'polypeptide(L)'
;MFHLMVVLIAGIALGYFLRGKSKARISKAIFASIMLLIFFLGFTLGSNSELLRSLPIFGWNALLIALISMLLSAAFALLVKRLVKIE
;
A
#
# COMPACT_ATOMS: atom_id res chain seq x y z
N MET A 1 1.59 6.60 -19.37
CA MET A 1 1.20 5.18 -19.17
C MET A 1 2.36 4.22 -19.39
N PHE A 2 3.06 4.27 -20.53
CA PHE A 2 4.24 3.42 -20.80
C PHE A 2 5.38 3.55 -19.77
N HIS A 3 5.62 4.74 -19.22
CA HIS A 3 6.66 4.96 -18.20
C HIS A 3 6.50 4.07 -16.96
N LEU A 4 5.26 3.83 -16.50
CA LEU A 4 4.99 2.96 -15.37
C LEU A 4 5.31 1.49 -15.70
N MET A 5 4.97 1.06 -16.92
CA MET A 5 5.31 -0.27 -17.42
C MET A 5 6.83 -0.49 -17.49
N VAL A 6 7.58 0.49 -18.02
CA VAL A 6 9.04 0.40 -18.10
C VAL A 6 9.68 0.29 -16.72
N VAL A 7 9.23 1.10 -15.76
CA VAL A 7 9.71 1.05 -14.37
C VAL A 7 9.39 -0.29 -13.71
N LEU A 8 8.19 -0.85 -13.96
CA LEU A 8 7.80 -2.16 -13.42
C LEU A 8 8.70 -3.28 -13.95
N ILE A 9 8.91 -3.33 -15.28
CA ILE A 9 9.75 -4.34 -15.92
C ILE A 9 11.20 -4.22 -15.43
N ALA A 10 11.72 -3.00 -15.33
CA ALA A 10 13.06 -2.73 -14.80
C ALA A 10 13.19 -3.19 -13.33
N GLY A 11 12.18 -2.94 -12.49
CA GLY A 11 12.15 -3.39 -11.11
C GLY A 11 12.15 -4.91 -10.97
N ILE A 12 11.40 -5.61 -11.82
CA ILE A 12 11.39 -7.09 -11.88
C ILE A 12 12.76 -7.62 -12.33
N ALA A 13 13.35 -7.03 -13.38
CA ALA A 13 14.67 -7.42 -13.89
C ALA A 13 15.78 -7.21 -12.85
N LEU A 14 15.79 -6.05 -12.17
CA LEU A 14 16.72 -5.76 -11.07
C LEU A 14 16.49 -6.70 -9.88
N GLY A 15 15.23 -6.98 -9.53
CA GLY A 15 14.88 -7.92 -8.46
C GLY A 15 15.34 -9.35 -8.76
N TYR A 16 15.32 -9.76 -10.02
CA TYR A 16 15.86 -11.04 -10.47
C TYR A 16 17.39 -11.06 -10.43
N PHE A 17 18.06 -9.99 -10.87
CA PHE A 17 19.53 -9.89 -10.86
C PHE A 17 20.13 -9.85 -9.44
N LEU A 18 19.43 -9.20 -8.50
CA LEU A 18 19.85 -9.11 -7.09
C LEU A 18 19.41 -10.33 -6.24
N ARG A 19 18.80 -11.34 -6.85
CA ARG A 19 18.28 -12.52 -6.15
C ARG A 19 19.42 -13.27 -5.46
N GLY A 20 19.47 -13.18 -4.13
CA GLY A 20 20.43 -13.90 -3.28
C GLY A 20 21.43 -13.01 -2.52
N LYS A 21 21.65 -11.75 -2.92
CA LYS A 21 22.56 -10.85 -2.20
C LYS A 21 21.79 -9.91 -1.27
N SER A 22 21.74 -10.30 0.01
CA SER A 22 21.29 -9.46 1.15
C SER A 22 19.87 -8.89 1.05
N LYS A 23 18.86 -9.76 1.12
CA LYS A 23 17.45 -9.38 1.33
C LYS A 23 17.26 -8.38 2.50
N ALA A 24 18.13 -8.47 3.51
CA ALA A 24 18.13 -7.56 4.67
C ALA A 24 18.42 -6.09 4.30
N ARG A 25 19.34 -5.83 3.35
CA ARG A 25 19.63 -4.45 2.89
C ARG A 25 18.48 -3.84 2.11
N ILE A 26 17.81 -4.63 1.28
CA ILE A 26 16.62 -4.18 0.54
C ILE A 26 15.47 -3.90 1.51
N SER A 27 15.22 -4.78 2.49
CA SER A 27 14.22 -4.56 3.53
C SER A 27 14.49 -3.26 4.31
N LYS A 28 15.75 -3.01 4.70
CA LYS A 28 16.13 -1.77 5.37
C LYS A 28 15.93 -0.53 4.49
N ALA A 29 16.22 -0.63 3.19
CA ALA A 29 15.97 0.44 2.23
C ALA A 29 14.46 0.73 2.05
N ILE A 30 13.63 -0.32 1.95
CA ILE A 30 12.15 -0.16 1.90
C ILE A 30 11.64 0.52 3.16
N PHE A 31 12.08 0.09 4.34
CA PHE A 31 11.68 0.72 5.59
C PHE A 31 12.09 2.20 5.66
N ALA A 32 13.30 2.54 5.24
CA ALA A 32 13.76 3.92 5.15
C ALA A 32 12.89 4.74 4.19
N SER A 33 12.53 4.19 3.02
CA SER A 33 11.63 4.84 2.07
C SER A 33 10.23 5.04 2.66
N ILE A 34 9.69 4.06 3.39
CA ILE A 34 8.39 4.20 4.07
C ILE A 34 8.45 5.32 5.11
N MET A 35 9.49 5.37 5.94
CA MET A 35 9.69 6.46 6.89
C MET A 35 9.72 7.82 6.20
N LEU A 36 10.46 7.93 5.10
CA LEU A 36 10.57 9.16 4.32
C LEU A 36 9.22 9.56 3.71
N LEU A 37 8.44 8.59 3.22
CA LEU A 37 7.10 8.82 2.68
C LEU A 37 6.14 9.31 3.77
N ILE A 38 6.15 8.67 4.95
CA ILE A 38 5.33 9.08 6.10
C ILE A 38 5.72 10.48 6.56
N PHE A 39 7.01 10.80 6.57
CA PHE A 39 7.50 12.14 6.89
C PHE A 39 6.95 13.19 5.92
N PHE A 40 7.07 12.96 4.60
CA PHE A 40 6.54 13.90 3.61
C PHE A 40 5.02 13.99 3.63
N LEU A 41 4.33 12.88 3.91
CA LEU A 41 2.89 12.88 4.12
C LEU A 41 2.52 13.78 5.31
N GLY A 42 3.17 13.59 6.46
CA GLY A 42 2.96 14.41 7.65
C GLY A 42 3.27 15.88 7.43
N PHE A 43 4.36 16.19 6.70
CA PHE A 43 4.72 17.56 6.32
C PHE A 43 3.64 18.19 5.45
N THR A 44 3.17 17.48 4.42
CA THR A 44 2.12 17.96 3.53
C THR A 44 0.82 18.22 4.29
N LEU A 45 0.42 17.30 5.18
CA LEU A 45 -0.76 17.43 6.04
C LEU A 45 -0.64 18.61 7.01
N GLY A 46 0.53 18.80 7.64
CA GLY A 46 0.76 19.90 8.57
C GLY A 46 0.85 21.27 7.91
N SER A 47 1.35 21.34 6.67
CA SER A 47 1.46 22.59 5.90
C SER A 47 0.11 23.10 5.38
N ASN A 48 -0.92 22.26 5.36
CA ASN A 48 -2.24 22.60 4.87
C ASN A 48 -3.29 22.51 6.00
N SER A 49 -3.64 23.67 6.56
CA SER A 49 -4.59 23.78 7.68
C SER A 49 -6.01 23.31 7.35
N GLU A 50 -6.43 23.39 6.09
CA GLU A 50 -7.73 22.91 5.63
C GLU A 50 -7.78 21.37 5.60
N LEU A 51 -6.74 20.74 5.05
CA LEU A 51 -6.58 19.28 5.11
C LEU A 51 -6.50 18.81 6.56
N LEU A 52 -5.67 19.46 7.39
CA LEU A 52 -5.50 19.09 8.80
C LEU A 52 -6.80 19.17 9.61
N ARG A 53 -7.60 20.21 9.39
CA ARG A 53 -8.89 20.39 10.08
C ARG A 53 -9.96 19.41 9.60
N SER A 54 -9.87 18.95 8.35
CA SER A 54 -10.84 18.05 7.75
C SER A 54 -10.47 16.57 7.92
N LEU A 55 -9.21 16.27 8.27
CA LEU A 55 -8.71 14.92 8.56
C LEU A 55 -9.58 14.12 9.54
N PRO A 56 -10.12 14.66 10.64
CA PRO A 56 -10.95 13.87 11.55
C PRO A 56 -12.24 13.38 10.87
N ILE A 57 -12.88 14.24 10.08
CA ILE A 57 -14.14 13.94 9.38
C ILE A 57 -13.89 12.98 8.22
N PHE A 58 -12.89 13.27 7.39
CA PHE A 58 -12.48 12.37 6.30
C PHE A 58 -11.94 11.04 6.82
N GLY A 59 -11.21 11.06 7.94
CA GLY A 59 -10.64 9.89 8.58
C GLY A 59 -11.70 8.94 9.10
N TRP A 60 -12.76 9.45 9.72
CA TRP A 60 -13.89 8.63 10.16
C TRP A 60 -14.59 7.93 8.99
N ASN A 61 -14.88 8.68 7.93
CA ASN A 61 -15.49 8.13 6.72
C ASN A 61 -14.57 7.09 6.06
N ALA A 62 -13.27 7.40 5.95
CA ALA A 62 -12.28 6.49 5.38
C ALA A 62 -12.14 5.19 6.21
N LEU A 63 -12.17 5.28 7.54
CA LEU A 63 -12.14 4.10 8.42
C LEU A 63 -13.37 3.22 8.21
N LEU A 64 -14.56 3.83 8.14
CA LEU A 64 -15.81 3.08 7.92
C LEU A 64 -15.79 2.37 6.55
N ILE A 65 -15.38 3.08 5.50
CA ILE A 65 -15.24 2.51 4.15
C ILE A 65 -14.21 1.38 4.16
N ALA A 66 -13.03 1.58 4.76
CA ALA A 66 -11.98 0.58 4.83
C ALA A 66 -12.45 -0.71 5.53
N LEU A 67 -13.17 -0.59 6.65
CA LEU A 67 -13.70 -1.73 7.39
C LEU A 67 -14.75 -2.49 6.57
N ILE A 68 -15.71 -1.79 5.96
CA ILE A 68 -16.74 -2.41 5.12
C ILE A 68 -16.10 -3.09 3.91
N SER A 69 -15.15 -2.43 3.23
CA SER A 69 -14.44 -2.99 2.09
C SER A 69 -13.63 -4.23 2.45
N MET A 70 -12.95 -4.22 3.61
CA MET A 70 -12.17 -5.37 4.07
C MET A 70 -13.08 -6.56 4.43
N LEU A 71 -14.18 -6.31 5.14
CA LEU A 71 -15.18 -7.34 5.47
C LEU A 71 -15.82 -7.91 4.20
N LEU A 72 -16.23 -7.06 3.27
CA LEU A 72 -16.86 -7.49 2.03
C LEU A 72 -15.90 -8.28 1.14
N SER A 73 -14.64 -7.83 1.01
CA SER A 73 -13.61 -8.55 0.25
C SER A 73 -13.33 -9.92 0.87
N ALA A 74 -13.22 -10.02 2.20
CA ALA A 74 -12.99 -11.28 2.89
C ALA A 74 -14.20 -12.22 2.78
N ALA A 75 -15.41 -11.69 2.97
CA ALA A 75 -16.66 -12.44 2.82
C ALA A 75 -16.81 -12.98 1.40
N PHE A 76 -16.51 -12.17 0.37
CA PHE A 76 -16.57 -12.59 -1.02
C PHE A 76 -15.55 -13.70 -1.32
N ALA A 77 -14.30 -13.55 -0.85
CA ALA A 77 -13.28 -14.58 -0.99
C ALA A 77 -13.70 -15.90 -0.31
N LEU A 78 -14.34 -15.84 0.86
CA LEU A 78 -14.87 -17.01 1.57
C LEU A 78 -16.06 -17.64 0.84
N LEU A 79 -16.96 -16.82 0.28
CA LEU A 79 -18.09 -17.27 -0.53
C LEU A 79 -17.62 -18.03 -1.78
N VAL A 80 -16.67 -17.44 -2.51
CA VAL A 80 -16.06 -18.09 -3.69
C VAL A 80 -15.37 -19.38 -3.29
N LYS A 81 -14.60 -19.39 -2.19
CA LYS A 81 -13.97 -20.62 -1.68
C LYS A 81 -15.00 -21.71 -1.38
N ARG A 82 -16.15 -21.36 -0.79
CA ARG A 82 -17.23 -22.30 -0.48
C ARG A 82 -17.99 -22.79 -1.71
N LEU A 83 -18.24 -21.91 -2.69
CA LEU A 83 -18.95 -22.25 -3.93
C LEU A 83 -18.12 -23.12 -4.87
N VAL A 84 -16.80 -22.90 -4.93
CA VAL A 84 -15.91 -23.63 -5.84
C VAL A 84 -15.45 -24.97 -5.23
N LYS A 85 -15.91 -25.32 -4.01
CA LYS A 85 -15.55 -26.57 -3.29
C LYS A 85 -14.06 -26.90 -3.41
N ILE A 86 -13.23 -25.88 -3.20
CA ILE A 86 -11.78 -26.05 -3.06
C ILE A 86 -11.58 -26.51 -1.61
N GLU A 87 -11.77 -27.82 -1.39
CA GLU A 87 -11.27 -28.49 -0.17
C GLU A 87 -9.74 -28.41 -0.13
#